data_AF-A0A2V5VXT2-F1
#
_entry.id   AF-A0A2V5VXT2-F1
#
_cell.length_a   1.000
_cell.length_b   1.000
_cell.length_c   1.000
_cell.angle_alpha   90.00
_cell.angle_beta   90.00
_cell.angle_gamma   90.00
#
_symmetry.space_group_name_H-M   'P 1'
#
loop_
_entity.id
_entity.type
_entity.pdbx_description
1 polymer ?
#
loop_
_entity_poly.entity_id
_entity_poly.type
_entity_poly.pdbx_seq_one_letter_code
_entity_poly.pdbx_strand_id
1 'polypeptide(L)'
;MKFRKKLTPQVRSRLRSVLMVAAMLLLNTLSAFAQAGGGFNSTDLKTGISNSLAVIMMFGFVLGISAVIYGGFAIRRGDVDQGKMSIIGGAIIAAAPAVVFAFYKIFGLDSNSAVGVGNF
;
A
#
# COMPACT_ATOMS: atom_id res chain seq x y z
N MET A 1 64.28 0.39 -2.64
CA MET A 1 63.22 0.02 -3.60
C MET A 1 61.99 0.92 -3.37
N LYS A 2 61.59 1.76 -4.33
CA LYS A 2 60.38 2.62 -4.24
C LYS A 2 59.56 2.47 -5.52
N PHE A 3 58.52 1.62 -5.50
CA PHE A 3 57.56 1.49 -6.59
C PHE A 3 56.52 2.63 -6.52
N ARG A 4 56.80 3.77 -7.16
CA ARG A 4 55.74 4.76 -7.44
C ARG A 4 54.94 4.28 -8.65
N LYS A 5 53.83 3.57 -8.43
CA LYS A 5 52.88 3.24 -9.50
C LYS A 5 52.21 4.55 -9.97
N LYS A 6 52.58 5.02 -11.16
CA LYS A 6 51.87 6.10 -11.86
C LYS A 6 50.47 5.60 -12.18
N LEU A 7 49.45 6.14 -11.50
CA LEU A 7 48.05 5.88 -11.87
C LEU A 7 47.77 6.52 -13.23
N THR A 8 47.43 5.67 -14.19
CA THR A 8 47.04 6.00 -15.55
C THR A 8 45.82 6.95 -15.54
N PRO A 9 45.79 8.01 -16.35
CA PRO A 9 44.75 9.06 -16.30
C PRO A 9 43.31 8.54 -16.48
N GLN A 10 43.13 7.41 -17.19
CA GLN A 10 41.82 6.81 -17.43
C GLN A 10 41.15 6.26 -16.15
N VAL A 11 41.93 5.77 -15.18
CA VAL A 11 41.40 5.23 -13.91
C VAL A 11 40.85 6.36 -13.03
N ARG A 12 41.46 7.55 -13.09
CA ARG A 12 41.03 8.73 -12.30
C ARG A 12 39.69 9.29 -12.80
N SER A 13 39.43 9.20 -14.11
CA SER A 13 38.15 9.63 -14.70
C SER A 13 37.00 8.69 -14.31
N ARG A 14 37.23 7.36 -14.37
CA ARG A 14 36.23 6.38 -13.97
C ARG A 14 35.93 6.40 -12.47
N LEU A 15 36.94 6.68 -11.66
CA LEU A 15 36.76 6.84 -10.22
C LEU A 15 35.86 8.06 -9.91
N ARG A 16 36.04 9.18 -10.61
CA ARG A 16 35.19 10.38 -10.46
C ARG A 16 33.75 10.13 -10.91
N SER A 17 33.53 9.41 -12.01
CA SER A 17 32.18 9.09 -12.48
C SER A 17 31.47 8.13 -11.52
N VAL A 18 32.17 7.12 -10.99
CA VAL A 18 31.60 6.21 -9.98
C VAL A 18 31.24 6.95 -8.69
N LEU A 19 32.09 7.90 -8.25
CA LEU A 19 31.82 8.72 -7.07
C LEU A 19 30.61 9.63 -7.26
N MET A 20 30.41 10.19 -8.46
CA MET A 20 29.21 10.97 -8.77
C MET A 20 27.94 10.13 -8.82
N VAL A 21 27.99 8.93 -9.40
CA VAL A 21 26.83 8.02 -9.41
C VAL A 21 26.48 7.59 -7.99
N ALA A 22 27.47 7.24 -7.17
CA ALA A 22 27.28 6.93 -5.75
C ALA A 22 26.70 8.13 -4.98
N ALA A 23 27.19 9.35 -5.25
CA ALA A 23 26.63 10.56 -4.64
C ALA A 23 25.17 10.79 -5.07
N MET A 24 24.84 10.64 -6.35
CA MET A 24 23.45 10.75 -6.82
C MET A 24 22.54 9.70 -6.19
N LEU A 25 23.01 8.47 -6.03
CA LEU A 25 22.26 7.40 -5.34
C LEU A 25 22.03 7.75 -3.87
N LEU A 26 23.07 8.24 -3.17
CA LEU A 26 22.95 8.66 -1.76
C LEU A 26 22.02 9.87 -1.59
N LEU A 27 22.15 10.90 -2.43
CA LEU A 27 21.27 12.06 -2.38
C LEU A 27 19.81 11.71 -2.71
N ASN A 28 19.58 10.79 -3.66
CA ASN A 28 18.23 10.32 -3.98
C ASN A 28 17.60 9.54 -2.80
N THR A 29 18.38 8.70 -2.12
CA THR A 29 17.89 8.01 -0.90
C THR A 29 17.59 8.96 0.26
N LEU A 30 18.38 10.04 0.41
CA LEU A 30 18.16 11.07 1.43
C LEU A 30 16.91 11.92 1.13
N SER A 31 16.65 12.26 -0.14
CA SER A 31 15.41 12.95 -0.54
C SER A 31 14.16 12.08 -0.35
N ALA A 32 14.23 10.77 -0.64
CA ALA A 32 13.12 9.86 -0.39
C ALA A 32 12.80 9.75 1.11
N PHE A 33 13.83 9.79 1.98
CA PHE A 33 13.65 9.79 3.43
C PHE A 33 13.20 11.15 3.99
N ALA A 34 13.66 12.25 3.41
CA ALA A 34 13.22 13.60 3.76
C ALA A 34 11.77 13.87 3.33
N GLN A 35 11.30 13.27 2.23
CA GLN A 35 9.89 13.31 1.82
C GLN A 35 8.98 12.55 2.81
N ALA A 36 9.52 11.59 3.57
CA ALA A 36 8.81 10.95 4.68
C ALA A 36 8.85 11.77 5.99
N GLY A 37 9.74 12.77 6.10
CA GLY A 37 9.94 13.60 7.31
C GLY A 37 9.55 15.08 7.17
N GLY A 38 9.13 15.53 5.99
CA GLY A 38 8.78 16.92 5.72
C GLY A 38 7.36 17.27 6.16
N GLY A 39 7.22 17.66 7.44
CA GLY A 39 6.07 18.45 7.93
C GLY A 39 4.71 17.76 7.89
N PHE A 40 4.26 17.25 9.04
CA PHE A 40 2.88 16.83 9.25
C PHE A 40 1.93 18.03 9.14
N ASN A 41 1.46 18.32 7.94
CA ASN A 41 0.42 19.30 7.69
C ASN A 41 -0.94 18.63 7.96
N SER A 42 -1.82 19.25 8.74
CA SER A 42 -3.11 18.64 9.13
C SER A 42 -3.97 18.23 7.92
N THR A 43 -3.82 18.94 6.80
CA THR A 43 -4.48 18.63 5.52
C THR A 43 -3.91 17.35 4.90
N ASP A 44 -2.59 17.16 4.91
CA ASP A 44 -1.94 15.95 4.40
C ASP A 44 -2.17 14.76 5.31
N LEU A 45 -2.29 14.99 6.62
CA LEU A 45 -2.73 13.98 7.58
C LEU A 45 -4.18 13.55 7.34
N LYS A 46 -5.08 14.50 7.13
CA LYS A 46 -6.50 14.21 6.86
C LYS A 46 -6.66 13.44 5.54
N THR A 47 -5.97 13.88 4.49
CA THR A 47 -5.94 13.18 3.19
C THR A 47 -5.27 11.81 3.31
N GLY A 48 -4.16 11.70 4.03
CA GLY A 48 -3.45 10.44 4.25
C GLY A 48 -4.26 9.42 5.05
N ILE A 49 -4.95 9.85 6.11
CA ILE A 49 -5.83 9.00 6.92
C ILE A 49 -7.05 8.57 6.09
N SER A 50 -7.68 9.49 5.36
CA SER A 50 -8.81 9.20 4.46
C SER A 50 -8.45 8.15 3.40
N ASN A 51 -7.30 8.33 2.73
CA ASN A 51 -6.83 7.40 1.71
C ASN A 51 -6.41 6.06 2.30
N SER A 52 -5.74 6.06 3.45
CA SER A 52 -5.34 4.82 4.14
C SER A 52 -6.57 4.03 4.60
N LEU A 53 -7.59 4.70 5.12
CA LEU A 53 -8.87 4.09 5.48
C LEU A 53 -9.53 3.42 4.27
N ALA A 54 -9.56 4.10 3.12
CA ALA A 54 -10.13 3.54 1.90
C ALA A 54 -9.39 2.29 1.43
N VAL A 55 -8.05 2.29 1.52
CA VAL A 55 -7.22 1.13 1.18
C VAL A 55 -7.47 -0.05 2.14
N ILE A 56 -7.56 0.20 3.46
CA ILE A 56 -7.87 -0.85 4.45
C ILE A 56 -9.22 -1.49 4.15
N MET A 57 -10.23 -0.70 3.79
CA MET A 57 -11.56 -1.18 3.42
C MET A 57 -11.56 -1.99 2.11
N MET A 58 -10.75 -1.61 1.11
CA MET A 58 -10.55 -2.42 -0.11
C MET A 58 -9.91 -3.77 0.20
N PHE A 59 -8.88 -3.81 1.07
CA PHE A 59 -8.30 -5.07 1.54
C PHE A 59 -9.32 -5.91 2.31
N GLY A 60 -10.16 -5.29 3.14
CA GLY A 60 -11.27 -5.95 3.80
C GLY A 60 -12.20 -6.66 2.81
N PHE A 61 -12.58 -6.01 1.71
CA PHE A 61 -13.40 -6.63 0.66
C PHE A 61 -12.72 -7.85 0.03
N VAL A 62 -11.45 -7.74 -0.34
CA VAL A 62 -10.68 -8.85 -0.94
C VAL A 62 -10.57 -10.02 0.03
N LEU A 63 -10.29 -9.76 1.31
CA LEU A 63 -10.25 -10.80 2.34
C LEU A 63 -11.64 -11.42 2.56
N GLY A 64 -12.71 -10.62 2.53
CA GLY A 64 -14.09 -11.09 2.64
C GLY A 64 -14.45 -12.08 1.53
N ILE A 65 -14.19 -11.74 0.26
CA ILE A 65 -14.42 -12.63 -0.89
C ILE A 65 -13.56 -13.90 -0.78
N SER A 66 -12.30 -13.76 -0.35
CA SER A 66 -11.42 -14.93 -0.16
C SER A 66 -11.97 -15.92 0.88
N ALA A 67 -12.58 -15.42 1.96
CA ALA A 67 -13.20 -16.24 3.00
C ALA A 67 -14.50 -16.92 2.52
N VAL A 68 -15.29 -16.27 1.65
CA VAL A 68 -16.46 -16.89 1.00
C VAL A 68 -16.02 -18.04 0.08
N ILE A 69 -14.98 -17.81 -0.71
CA ILE A 69 -14.41 -18.84 -1.61
C ILE A 69 -13.85 -20.01 -0.80
N TYR A 70 -13.09 -19.73 0.26
CA TYR A 70 -12.56 -20.75 1.18
C TYR A 70 -13.69 -21.58 1.80
N GLY A 71 -14.76 -20.93 2.27
CA GLY A 71 -15.93 -21.61 2.81
C GLY A 71 -16.62 -22.51 1.78
N GLY A 72 -16.69 -22.07 0.52
CA GLY A 72 -17.17 -22.90 -0.59
C GLY A 72 -16.32 -24.16 -0.83
N PHE A 73 -15.00 -24.06 -0.70
CA PHE A 73 -14.11 -25.22 -0.77
C PHE A 73 -14.19 -26.13 0.47
N ALA A 74 -14.43 -25.59 1.66
CA ALA A 74 -14.62 -26.37 2.89
C ALA A 74 -15.90 -27.23 2.83
N ILE A 75 -17.01 -26.66 2.35
CA ILE A 75 -18.27 -27.42 2.13
C ILE A 75 -18.04 -28.59 1.17
N ARG A 76 -17.27 -28.37 0.08
CA ARG A 76 -16.95 -29.41 -0.90
C ARG A 76 -16.07 -30.54 -0.33
N ARG A 77 -15.36 -30.30 0.78
CA ARG A 77 -14.50 -31.28 1.46
C ARG A 77 -15.22 -32.03 2.59
N GLY A 78 -16.50 -31.74 2.83
CA GLY A 78 -17.31 -32.39 3.87
C GLY A 78 -17.37 -31.64 5.20
N ASP A 79 -16.62 -30.52 5.34
CA ASP A 79 -16.74 -29.65 6.52
C ASP A 79 -17.73 -28.51 6.24
N VAL A 80 -19.00 -28.86 6.36
CA VAL A 80 -20.13 -27.99 6.06
C VAL A 80 -20.29 -26.88 7.09
N ASP A 81 -20.00 -27.17 8.36
CA ASP A 81 -20.20 -26.22 9.45
C ASP A 81 -19.13 -25.14 9.46
N GLN A 82 -17.85 -25.51 9.26
CA GLN A 82 -16.78 -24.52 9.09
C GLN A 82 -16.98 -23.72 7.80
N GLY A 83 -17.42 -24.37 6.72
CA GLY A 83 -17.65 -23.72 5.44
C GLY A 83 -18.79 -22.69 5.48
N LYS A 84 -19.91 -23.01 6.12
CA LYS A 84 -21.03 -22.08 6.31
C LYS A 84 -20.63 -20.89 7.17
N MET A 85 -19.90 -21.10 8.27
CA MET A 85 -19.42 -20.01 9.12
C MET A 85 -18.43 -19.10 8.39
N SER A 86 -17.55 -19.67 7.55
CA SER A 86 -16.61 -18.89 6.73
C SER A 86 -17.32 -18.06 5.66
N ILE A 87 -18.37 -18.60 5.03
CA ILE A 87 -19.18 -17.87 4.05
C ILE A 87 -19.91 -16.71 4.71
N ILE A 88 -20.55 -16.94 5.87
CA ILE A 88 -21.26 -15.89 6.60
C ILE A 88 -20.28 -14.79 7.04
N GLY A 89 -19.15 -15.15 7.62
CA GLY A 89 -18.12 -14.19 8.03
C GLY A 89 -17.55 -13.40 6.86
N GLY A 90 -17.22 -14.07 5.75
CA GLY A 90 -16.72 -13.42 4.55
C GLY A 90 -17.72 -12.47 3.91
N ALA A 91 -19.01 -12.83 3.88
CA ALA A 91 -20.07 -11.99 3.34
C ALA A 91 -20.28 -10.71 4.16
N ILE A 92 -20.23 -10.80 5.49
CA ILE A 92 -20.37 -9.62 6.38
C ILE A 92 -19.21 -8.64 6.15
N ILE A 93 -17.98 -9.15 6.09
CA ILE A 93 -16.79 -8.33 5.85
C ILE A 93 -16.86 -7.67 4.48
N ALA A 94 -17.27 -8.42 3.44
CA ALA A 94 -17.40 -7.88 2.08
C ALA A 94 -18.53 -6.85 1.93
N ALA A 95 -19.59 -6.95 2.74
CA ALA A 95 -20.70 -6.00 2.72
C ALA A 95 -20.38 -4.67 3.43
N ALA A 96 -19.43 -4.66 4.38
CA ALA A 96 -19.13 -3.49 5.20
C ALA A 96 -18.76 -2.23 4.39
N PRO A 97 -17.90 -2.28 3.34
CA PRO A 97 -17.58 -1.10 2.54
C PRO A 97 -18.80 -0.50 1.83
N ALA A 98 -19.72 -1.34 1.33
CA ALA A 98 -20.94 -0.89 0.66
C ALA A 98 -21.90 -0.18 1.62
N VAL A 99 -22.01 -0.68 2.86
CA VAL A 99 -22.82 -0.07 3.91
C VAL A 99 -22.25 1.28 4.34
N VAL A 100 -20.94 1.37 4.53
CA VAL A 100 -20.24 2.62 4.87
C VAL A 100 -20.40 3.66 3.75
N PHE A 101 -20.28 3.24 2.49
CA PHE A 101 -20.53 4.11 1.34
C PHE A 101 -21.97 4.65 1.33
N ALA A 102 -22.97 3.80 1.58
CA ALA A 102 -24.36 4.23 1.66
C ALA A 102 -24.61 5.24 2.79
N PHE A 103 -24.01 5.02 3.96
CA PHE A 103 -24.10 6.00 5.06
C PHE A 103 -23.45 7.33 4.71
N TYR A 104 -22.26 7.36 4.12
CA TYR A 104 -21.63 8.61 3.71
C TYR A 104 -22.47 9.39 2.71
N LYS A 105 -23.15 8.71 1.79
CA LYS A 105 -24.08 9.32 0.84
C LYS A 105 -25.33 9.89 1.52
N ILE A 106 -25.88 9.18 2.51
CA ILE A 106 -27.05 9.65 3.29
C ILE A 106 -26.71 10.90 4.12
N PHE A 107 -25.50 10.96 4.69
CA PHE A 107 -25.06 12.06 5.54
C PHE A 107 -24.38 13.22 4.77
N GLY A 108 -24.35 13.18 3.44
CA GLY A 108 -23.77 14.25 2.60
C GLY A 108 -22.25 14.39 2.74
N LEU A 109 -21.56 13.30 3.11
CA LEU A 109 -20.10 13.25 3.30
C LEU A 109 -19.39 12.68 2.06
N ASP A 110 -19.92 12.94 0.86
CA ASP A 110 -19.48 12.37 -0.42
C ASP A 110 -18.02 12.66 -0.78
N SER A 111 -17.38 13.62 -0.09
CA SER A 111 -16.01 14.06 -0.37
C SER A 111 -14.91 13.34 0.42
N ASN A 112 -15.23 12.50 1.41
CA ASN A 112 -14.20 11.91 2.28
C ASN A 112 -14.34 10.37 2.38
N SER A 113 -13.33 9.65 1.91
CA SER A 113 -13.01 8.25 2.24
C SER A 113 -14.06 7.16 1.97
N ALA A 114 -15.20 7.49 1.37
CA ALA A 114 -16.16 6.50 0.93
C ALA A 114 -15.52 5.71 -0.22
N VAL A 115 -15.17 4.45 0.02
CA VAL A 115 -14.70 3.56 -1.04
C VAL A 115 -15.85 3.41 -2.03
N GLY A 116 -15.79 4.16 -3.13
CA GLY A 116 -16.69 4.02 -4.26
C GLY A 116 -16.40 2.71 -4.97
N VAL A 117 -16.80 1.59 -4.35
CA VAL A 117 -16.78 0.29 -5.00
C VAL A 117 -17.95 0.29 -5.99
N GLY A 118 -17.71 0.85 -7.18
CA GLY A 118 -18.67 0.93 -8.26
C GLY A 118 -19.08 2.35 -8.63
N ASN A 119 -18.14 3.08 -9.23
CA ASN A 119 -18.49 4.02 -10.29
C ASN A 119 -18.06 3.38 -11.61
N PHE A 120 -18.83 2.39 -12.05
CA PHE A 120 -18.76 1.85 -13.41
C PHE A 120 -19.79 2.60 -14.26
#